data_AF-A0A7X9D4A8-F1
#
_entry.id   AF-A0A7X9D4A8-F1
#
_cell.length_a   1.000
_cell.length_b   1.000
_cell.length_c   1.000
_cell.angle_alpha   90.00
_cell.angle_beta   90.00
_cell.angle_gamma   90.00
#
_symmetry.space_group_name_H-M   'P 1'
#
loop_
_entity.id
_entity.type
_entity.pdbx_description
1 polymer ?
#
loop_
_entity_poly.entity_id
_entity_poly.type
_entity_poly.pdbx_seq_one_letter_code
_entity_poly.pdbx_strand_id
1 'polypeptide(L)'
;MRKLLLLLLACIVAFSASAADPAIRDINITYILTPEGHAKVTEVWDVTVTSGTEWYLVKSNMVTANSITDLAVTDETGLNFINEGEWDIDRSLGKKAGKCGIVHKGSNDYELCWGVGSYGDHIFTVHYTINNFVLSMEDYDAIHFQFISPNLSSAPEHAKVTIRYQDDLYQLDTSNTRVWGFGYEGTCEFIDGAIVAESGKPFRTNSSVIILARFEKVMFQDLVNIDDHLFEERHVMAMEGSHFDGEPSDNDYSSNSGLRDAVIWIVWILVFILTAFGIRKQGHKFRNINTFGVKKLKDVEWSREIPYNGNLLATNYVITKAPSLFKTRNSYAIASAYILKMIQQNILITGKDEKGKITIAFNDNADLGKLESPAKSLFNMMKLASGANKILEDKEFSRWANKNKSTLIDWTKSITNKGKKALTDGGFYAKSRFTPLGVQTNNKVLGFFKYLLDFTIINERKAVEVHLWQDYLVFATLFGIADKVAKELKDIDPIAFEEVVNYDFDTFTTILHQTNSLSNAITRNSYEPPTSSGGSYSGTSSWSGGGGSSSFGGGGGFSGGGSGGGSR
;
A
#
# COMPACT_ATOMS: atom_id res chain seq x y z
N MET A 1 -56.58 -19.61 -46.96
CA MET A 1 -55.27 -18.92 -46.96
C MET A 1 -55.25 -17.68 -46.08
N ARG A 2 -56.17 -16.70 -46.22
CA ARG A 2 -56.21 -15.50 -45.34
C ARG A 2 -56.32 -15.77 -43.83
N LYS A 3 -57.11 -16.77 -43.40
CA LYS A 3 -57.24 -17.15 -41.97
C LYS A 3 -56.00 -17.84 -41.39
N LEU A 4 -55.21 -18.52 -42.23
CA LEU A 4 -53.96 -19.18 -41.81
C LEU A 4 -52.82 -18.16 -41.69
N LEU A 5 -52.81 -17.15 -42.57
CA LEU A 5 -51.84 -16.05 -42.54
C LEU A 5 -52.05 -15.12 -41.32
N LEU A 6 -53.31 -14.91 -40.91
CA LEU A 6 -53.66 -14.13 -39.71
C LEU A 6 -53.31 -14.88 -38.41
N LEU A 7 -53.43 -16.22 -38.37
CA LEU A 7 -52.93 -17.01 -37.24
C LEU A 7 -51.40 -17.03 -37.18
N LEU A 8 -50.71 -17.09 -38.33
CA LEU A 8 -49.26 -17.02 -38.37
C LEU A 8 -48.73 -15.64 -37.95
N LEU A 9 -49.42 -14.55 -38.33
CA LEU A 9 -49.08 -13.20 -37.87
C LEU A 9 -49.39 -13.00 -36.38
N ALA A 10 -50.48 -13.57 -35.86
CA ALA A 10 -50.80 -13.53 -34.44
C ALA A 10 -49.81 -14.33 -33.58
N CYS A 11 -49.24 -15.42 -34.11
CA CYS A 11 -48.16 -16.17 -33.47
C CYS A 11 -46.78 -15.49 -33.56
N ILE A 12 -46.59 -14.53 -34.48
CA ILE A 12 -45.32 -13.77 -34.61
C ILE A 12 -45.34 -12.49 -33.75
N VAL A 13 -46.52 -12.00 -33.36
CA VAL A 13 -46.68 -10.80 -32.50
C VAL A 13 -46.85 -11.16 -31.01
N ALA A 14 -47.04 -12.43 -30.68
CA ALA A 14 -46.98 -12.94 -29.31
C ALA A 14 -45.61 -13.58 -29.06
N PHE A 15 -44.86 -13.05 -28.09
CA PHE A 15 -43.48 -13.43 -27.69
C PHE A 15 -42.34 -12.87 -28.55
N SER A 16 -42.20 -11.55 -28.54
CA SER A 16 -40.88 -10.96 -28.25
C SER A 16 -40.84 -10.56 -26.78
N ALA A 17 -41.12 -11.51 -25.88
CA ALA A 17 -40.60 -11.38 -24.53
C ALA A 17 -39.10 -11.61 -24.69
N SER A 18 -38.33 -10.54 -24.87
CA SER A 18 -36.89 -10.63 -24.67
C SER A 18 -36.73 -11.19 -23.25
N ALA A 19 -36.25 -12.42 -23.14
CA ALA A 19 -35.81 -12.90 -21.85
C ALA A 19 -34.77 -11.87 -21.38
N ALA A 20 -35.08 -11.16 -20.30
CA ALA A 20 -34.09 -10.28 -19.70
C ALA A 20 -32.94 -11.19 -19.26
N ASP A 21 -31.70 -10.81 -19.57
CA ASP A 21 -30.55 -11.55 -19.10
C ASP A 21 -30.33 -11.22 -17.61
N PRO A 22 -29.95 -12.20 -16.76
CA PRO A 22 -29.60 -11.89 -15.39
C PRO A 22 -28.39 -10.96 -15.38
N ALA A 23 -28.45 -9.94 -14.53
CA ALA A 23 -27.44 -8.89 -14.50
C ALA A 23 -27.25 -8.36 -13.09
N ILE A 24 -26.03 -7.88 -12.82
CA ILE A 24 -25.72 -7.02 -11.68
C ILE A 24 -25.15 -5.75 -12.28
N ARG A 25 -25.97 -4.69 -12.34
CA ARG A 25 -25.59 -3.42 -12.97
C ARG A 25 -24.69 -2.60 -12.05
N ASP A 26 -25.10 -2.49 -10.79
CA ASP A 26 -24.38 -1.69 -9.80
C ASP A 26 -24.35 -2.38 -8.44
N ILE A 27 -23.21 -2.27 -7.78
CA ILE A 27 -23.05 -2.59 -6.36
C ILE A 27 -22.46 -1.37 -5.68
N ASN A 28 -23.18 -0.76 -4.75
CA ASN A 28 -22.69 0.37 -3.96
C ASN A 28 -22.73 0.04 -2.48
N ILE A 29 -21.57 -0.01 -1.83
CA ILE A 29 -21.44 -0.42 -0.45
C ILE A 29 -20.81 0.69 0.37
N THR A 30 -21.40 0.99 1.53
CA THR A 30 -20.87 1.93 2.52
C THR A 30 -20.65 1.22 3.86
N TYR A 31 -19.44 1.36 4.40
CA TYR A 31 -19.05 0.94 5.74
C TYR A 31 -18.81 2.19 6.60
N ILE A 32 -19.52 2.30 7.72
CA ILE A 32 -19.29 3.32 8.74
C ILE A 32 -18.64 2.65 9.95
N LEU A 33 -17.37 2.98 10.20
CA LEU A 33 -16.58 2.44 11.30
C LEU A 33 -16.87 3.19 12.60
N THR A 34 -17.17 2.46 13.68
CA THR A 34 -17.37 3.05 15.02
C THR A 34 -16.05 3.09 15.81
N PRO A 35 -15.95 3.92 16.87
CA PRO A 35 -14.77 3.93 17.74
C PRO A 35 -14.41 2.59 18.36
N GLU A 36 -15.41 1.76 18.64
CA GLU A 36 -15.27 0.41 19.21
C GLU A 36 -14.92 -0.65 18.14
N GLY A 37 -14.72 -0.23 16.89
CA GLY A 37 -14.31 -1.11 15.80
C GLY A 37 -15.43 -1.94 15.17
N HIS A 38 -16.70 -1.59 15.36
CA HIS A 38 -17.80 -2.17 14.59
C HIS A 38 -17.89 -1.51 13.20
N ALA A 39 -18.54 -2.19 12.25
CA ALA A 39 -18.92 -1.60 10.98
C ALA A 39 -20.43 -1.64 10.77
N LYS A 40 -21.05 -0.47 10.63
CA LYS A 40 -22.44 -0.35 10.15
C LYS A 40 -22.40 -0.34 8.63
N VAL A 41 -23.00 -1.35 8.01
CA VAL A 41 -22.92 -1.59 6.57
C VAL A 41 -24.24 -1.25 5.90
N THR A 42 -24.16 -0.60 4.75
CA THR A 42 -25.27 -0.43 3.81
C THR A 42 -24.80 -0.88 2.43
N GLU A 43 -25.47 -1.86 1.84
CA GLU A 43 -25.22 -2.31 0.46
C GLU A 43 -26.45 -2.01 -0.41
N VAL A 44 -26.26 -1.44 -1.59
CA VAL A 44 -27.30 -1.23 -2.60
C VAL A 44 -26.94 -2.04 -3.84
N TRP A 45 -27.87 -2.89 -4.26
CA TRP A 45 -27.70 -3.82 -5.37
C TRP A 45 -28.74 -3.53 -6.45
N ASP A 46 -28.29 -3.10 -7.63
CA ASP A 46 -29.12 -2.94 -8.82
C ASP A 46 -28.98 -4.16 -9.74
N VAL A 47 -30.04 -4.97 -9.85
CA VAL A 47 -29.96 -6.33 -10.41
C VAL A 47 -31.15 -6.66 -11.31
N THR A 48 -30.95 -7.61 -12.23
CA THR A 48 -32.03 -8.31 -12.93
C THR A 48 -32.06 -9.76 -12.46
N VAL A 49 -33.17 -10.17 -11.86
CA VAL A 49 -33.40 -11.53 -11.39
C VAL A 49 -34.27 -12.28 -12.39
N THR A 50 -33.77 -13.41 -12.91
CA THR A 50 -34.45 -14.18 -13.97
C THR A 50 -34.75 -15.62 -13.56
N SER A 51 -34.14 -16.09 -12.47
CA SER A 51 -34.32 -17.42 -11.89
C SER A 51 -34.06 -17.36 -10.39
N GLY A 52 -34.34 -18.44 -9.67
CA GLY A 52 -34.13 -18.52 -8.22
C GLY A 52 -35.33 -18.05 -7.41
N THR A 53 -35.17 -18.09 -6.10
CA THR A 53 -36.18 -17.70 -5.09
C THR A 53 -35.66 -16.66 -4.11
N GLU A 54 -34.33 -16.48 -4.05
CA GLU A 54 -33.65 -15.59 -3.12
C GLU A 54 -32.40 -14.97 -3.72
N TRP A 55 -32.00 -13.84 -3.17
CA TRP A 55 -30.68 -13.29 -3.34
C TRP A 55 -29.89 -13.55 -2.05
N TYR A 56 -28.62 -13.91 -2.18
CA TYR A 56 -27.78 -14.17 -1.02
C TYR A 56 -26.38 -13.58 -1.16
N LEU A 57 -25.80 -13.18 -0.03
CA LEU A 57 -24.43 -12.68 0.09
C LEU A 57 -23.63 -13.59 0.99
N VAL A 58 -22.49 -14.08 0.52
CA VAL A 58 -21.60 -14.94 1.30
C VAL A 58 -20.64 -14.07 2.13
N LYS A 59 -20.55 -14.35 3.43
CA LYS A 59 -19.51 -13.81 4.33
C LYS A 59 -18.87 -14.99 5.07
N SER A 60 -17.79 -15.53 4.50
CA SER A 60 -17.10 -16.73 5.00
C SER A 60 -15.74 -16.39 5.62
N ASN A 61 -15.10 -17.32 6.33
CA ASN A 61 -13.83 -17.10 7.00
C ASN A 61 -13.84 -15.84 7.90
N MET A 62 -14.96 -15.56 8.57
CA MET A 62 -14.98 -14.52 9.60
C MET A 62 -14.14 -15.01 10.77
N VAL A 63 -13.45 -14.10 11.47
CA VAL A 63 -12.73 -14.51 12.69
C VAL A 63 -13.74 -14.75 13.81
N THR A 64 -13.40 -15.58 14.79
CA THR A 64 -14.31 -16.00 15.88
C THR A 64 -14.89 -14.83 16.69
N ALA A 65 -14.19 -13.70 16.74
CA ALA A 65 -14.68 -12.51 17.42
C ALA A 65 -15.79 -11.78 16.62
N ASN A 66 -15.97 -12.05 15.33
CA ASN A 66 -16.98 -11.38 14.51
C ASN A 66 -18.36 -12.02 14.62
N SER A 67 -19.37 -11.16 14.63
CA SER A 67 -20.77 -11.55 14.44
C SER A 67 -21.47 -10.56 13.52
N ILE A 68 -22.54 -11.01 12.86
CA ILE A 68 -23.40 -10.15 12.05
C ILE A 68 -24.73 -9.98 12.77
N THR A 69 -25.15 -8.74 12.96
CA THR A 69 -26.43 -8.40 13.61
C THR A 69 -27.21 -7.39 12.77
N ASP A 70 -28.46 -7.16 13.15
CA ASP A 70 -29.30 -6.07 12.63
C ASP A 70 -29.54 -6.12 11.12
N LEU A 71 -29.62 -7.33 10.55
CA LEU A 71 -29.96 -7.49 9.13
C LEU A 71 -31.35 -6.89 8.84
N ALA A 72 -31.40 -5.98 7.88
CA ALA A 72 -32.63 -5.40 7.35
C ALA A 72 -32.50 -5.25 5.83
N VAL A 73 -33.60 -5.45 5.11
CA VAL A 73 -33.63 -5.34 3.64
C VAL A 73 -34.85 -4.53 3.23
N THR A 74 -34.67 -3.66 2.24
CA THR A 74 -35.76 -3.01 1.51
C THR A 74 -35.62 -3.22 0.01
N ASP A 75 -36.73 -3.21 -0.70
CA ASP A 75 -36.76 -3.20 -2.18
C ASP A 75 -36.95 -1.78 -2.73
N GLU A 76 -37.04 -1.67 -4.07
CA GLU A 76 -37.20 -0.41 -4.80
C GLU A 76 -38.52 0.32 -4.49
N THR A 77 -39.50 -0.36 -3.89
CA THR A 77 -40.77 0.24 -3.47
C THR A 77 -40.68 0.85 -2.07
N GLY A 78 -39.60 0.59 -1.34
CA GLY A 78 -39.42 0.94 0.05
C GLY A 78 -40.09 -0.03 1.03
N LEU A 79 -40.46 -1.24 0.57
CA LEU A 79 -41.02 -2.26 1.44
C LEU A 79 -39.94 -2.76 2.41
N ASN A 80 -40.17 -2.62 3.72
CA ASN A 80 -39.30 -3.21 4.73
C ASN A 80 -39.58 -4.70 4.86
N PHE A 81 -38.55 -5.52 4.65
CA PHE A 81 -38.67 -6.97 4.72
C PHE A 81 -38.75 -7.42 6.18
N ILE A 82 -39.51 -8.48 6.42
CA ILE A 82 -39.58 -9.11 7.74
C ILE A 82 -38.33 -9.97 7.93
N ASN A 83 -37.48 -9.60 8.90
CA ASN A 83 -36.35 -10.42 9.30
C ASN A 83 -36.82 -11.59 10.18
N GLU A 84 -36.63 -12.82 9.72
CA GLU A 84 -37.05 -14.05 10.40
C GLU A 84 -35.93 -14.68 11.25
N GLY A 85 -34.75 -14.07 11.31
CA GLY A 85 -33.57 -14.61 11.98
C GLY A 85 -32.94 -15.70 11.14
N GLU A 86 -33.21 -16.97 11.46
CA GLU A 86 -32.69 -18.12 10.70
C GLU A 86 -33.38 -18.26 9.35
N TRP A 87 -32.59 -18.41 8.29
CA TRP A 87 -33.09 -18.48 6.92
C TRP A 87 -33.22 -19.93 6.42
N ASP A 88 -34.40 -20.28 5.94
CA ASP A 88 -34.68 -21.56 5.28
C ASP A 88 -34.59 -21.42 3.75
N ILE A 89 -33.56 -22.05 3.18
CA ILE A 89 -33.21 -22.03 1.75
C ILE A 89 -34.18 -22.83 0.87
N ASP A 90 -34.98 -23.74 1.43
CA ASP A 90 -35.83 -24.66 0.65
C ASP A 90 -37.23 -24.07 0.37
N ARG A 91 -37.53 -22.88 0.90
CA ARG A 91 -38.84 -22.24 0.72
C ARG A 91 -39.05 -21.75 -0.72
N SER A 92 -40.31 -21.76 -1.16
CA SER A 92 -40.70 -21.25 -2.47
C SER A 92 -40.57 -19.72 -2.57
N LEU A 93 -40.47 -19.21 -3.80
CA LEU A 93 -40.40 -17.77 -4.12
C LEU A 93 -41.43 -16.94 -3.33
N GLY A 94 -42.71 -17.30 -3.41
CA GLY A 94 -43.78 -16.56 -2.72
C GLY A 94 -43.74 -16.64 -1.20
N LYS A 95 -43.12 -17.68 -0.61
CA LYS A 95 -42.94 -17.80 0.85
C LYS A 95 -41.78 -16.95 1.37
N LYS A 96 -40.81 -16.62 0.51
CA LYS A 96 -39.64 -15.79 0.81
C LYS A 96 -39.86 -14.31 0.49
N ALA A 97 -40.83 -13.98 -0.37
CA ALA A 97 -41.14 -12.61 -0.78
C ALA A 97 -41.34 -11.68 0.45
N GLY A 98 -40.66 -10.53 0.44
CA GLY A 98 -40.74 -9.53 1.52
C GLY A 98 -40.13 -9.99 2.85
N LYS A 99 -39.20 -10.94 2.83
CA LYS A 99 -38.54 -11.50 4.03
C LYS A 99 -37.04 -11.63 3.83
N CYS A 100 -36.30 -11.53 4.93
CA CYS A 100 -34.86 -11.75 4.99
C CYS A 100 -34.45 -12.56 6.21
N GLY A 101 -33.21 -13.04 6.22
CA GLY A 101 -32.63 -13.80 7.33
C GLY A 101 -31.19 -14.22 7.04
N ILE A 102 -30.61 -14.96 7.96
CA ILE A 102 -29.21 -15.40 7.90
C ILE A 102 -29.17 -16.94 7.91
N VAL A 103 -28.34 -17.52 7.05
CA VAL A 103 -27.94 -18.93 7.13
C VAL A 103 -26.59 -19.00 7.84
N HIS A 104 -26.50 -19.78 8.92
CA HIS A 104 -25.23 -20.06 9.61
C HIS A 104 -24.60 -21.35 9.09
N LYS A 105 -23.51 -21.23 8.33
CA LYS A 105 -22.79 -22.37 7.72
C LYS A 105 -21.60 -22.80 8.58
N GLY A 106 -21.86 -23.35 9.77
CA GLY A 106 -20.80 -23.75 10.69
C GLY A 106 -20.26 -22.58 11.51
N SER A 107 -18.99 -22.67 11.95
CA SER A 107 -18.41 -21.63 12.81
C SER A 107 -17.87 -20.49 11.96
N ASN A 108 -18.53 -19.33 12.01
CA ASN A 108 -18.10 -18.06 11.40
C ASN A 108 -18.28 -17.92 9.87
N ASP A 109 -19.17 -18.71 9.26
CA ASP A 109 -19.63 -18.49 7.88
C ASP A 109 -21.12 -18.16 7.87
N TYR A 110 -21.46 -17.09 7.15
CA TYR A 110 -22.82 -16.55 7.08
C TYR A 110 -23.24 -16.42 5.61
N GLU A 111 -24.53 -16.65 5.35
CA GLU A 111 -25.18 -16.14 4.15
C GLU A 111 -26.30 -15.18 4.56
N LEU A 112 -26.23 -13.93 4.10
CA LEU A 112 -27.30 -12.96 4.28
C LEU A 112 -28.25 -13.14 3.11
N CYS A 113 -29.50 -13.51 3.38
CA CYS A 113 -30.46 -13.93 2.37
C CYS A 113 -31.73 -13.09 2.42
N TRP A 114 -32.34 -12.86 1.25
CA TRP A 114 -33.67 -12.28 1.14
C TRP A 114 -34.42 -12.82 -0.07
N GLY A 115 -35.75 -12.91 0.02
CA GLY A 115 -36.56 -13.39 -1.10
C GLY A 115 -36.67 -12.34 -2.20
N VAL A 116 -36.41 -12.74 -3.45
CA VAL A 116 -36.49 -11.84 -4.62
C VAL A 116 -37.93 -11.44 -4.99
N GLY A 117 -38.93 -12.19 -4.53
CA GLY A 117 -40.35 -11.89 -4.71
C GLY A 117 -40.88 -12.13 -6.13
N SER A 118 -40.35 -11.41 -7.11
CA SER A 118 -40.69 -11.53 -8.54
C SER A 118 -39.44 -11.52 -9.42
N TYR A 119 -39.57 -11.95 -10.68
CA TYR A 119 -38.51 -11.80 -11.67
C TYR A 119 -38.59 -10.43 -12.36
N GLY A 120 -37.44 -9.92 -12.81
CA GLY A 120 -37.29 -8.59 -13.38
C GLY A 120 -36.21 -7.78 -12.69
N ASP A 121 -36.26 -6.47 -12.88
CA ASP A 121 -35.34 -5.53 -12.26
C ASP A 121 -35.73 -5.25 -10.81
N HIS A 122 -34.74 -5.21 -9.94
CA HIS A 122 -34.88 -4.90 -8.52
C HIS A 122 -33.75 -3.99 -8.05
N ILE A 123 -34.05 -3.17 -7.04
CA ILE A 123 -33.02 -2.47 -6.27
C ILE A 123 -33.17 -2.87 -4.81
N PHE A 124 -32.23 -3.67 -4.31
CA PHE A 124 -32.23 -4.05 -2.90
C PHE A 124 -31.29 -3.16 -2.11
N THR A 125 -31.78 -2.60 -1.00
CA THR A 125 -30.95 -1.92 0.00
C THR A 125 -30.88 -2.80 1.24
N VAL A 126 -29.67 -3.15 1.65
CA VAL A 126 -29.37 -4.10 2.72
C VAL A 126 -28.59 -3.38 3.80
N HIS A 127 -29.05 -3.46 5.04
CA HIS A 127 -28.37 -2.91 6.21
C HIS A 127 -28.03 -4.04 7.18
N TYR A 128 -26.85 -3.99 7.79
CA TYR A 128 -26.45 -4.87 8.88
C TYR A 128 -25.23 -4.31 9.61
N THR A 129 -24.94 -4.84 10.79
CA THR A 129 -23.73 -4.52 11.56
C THR A 129 -22.78 -5.71 11.55
N ILE A 130 -21.51 -5.48 11.20
CA ILE A 130 -20.43 -6.44 11.50
C ILE A 130 -19.78 -6.01 12.80
N ASN A 131 -19.92 -6.83 13.84
CA ASN A 131 -19.32 -6.57 15.13
C ASN A 131 -17.84 -6.94 15.16
N ASN A 132 -17.04 -6.13 15.85
CA ASN A 132 -15.59 -6.34 16.03
C ASN A 132 -14.83 -6.42 14.70
N PHE A 133 -15.24 -5.60 13.73
CA PHE A 133 -14.76 -5.62 12.36
C PHE A 133 -13.30 -5.20 12.23
N VAL A 134 -12.89 -4.17 12.96
CA VAL A 134 -11.52 -3.65 12.95
C VAL A 134 -10.62 -4.59 13.76
N LEU A 135 -9.49 -4.96 13.17
CA LEU A 135 -8.46 -5.79 13.81
C LEU A 135 -7.49 -4.90 14.58
N SER A 136 -7.16 -5.28 15.81
CA SER A 136 -6.09 -4.67 16.60
C SER A 136 -4.82 -5.50 16.54
N MET A 137 -3.73 -4.88 16.15
CA MET A 137 -2.39 -5.46 16.11
C MET A 137 -1.48 -4.70 17.10
N GLU A 138 -0.28 -5.22 17.35
CA GLU A 138 0.68 -4.58 18.27
C GLU A 138 1.10 -3.19 17.77
N ASP A 139 1.35 -3.05 16.47
CA ASP A 139 1.89 -1.84 15.85
C ASP A 139 0.81 -0.91 15.26
N TYR A 140 -0.28 -1.47 14.71
CA TYR A 140 -1.37 -0.71 14.08
C TYR A 140 -2.73 -1.38 14.26
N ASP A 141 -3.80 -0.66 13.90
CA ASP A 141 -5.11 -1.27 13.67
C ASP A 141 -5.32 -1.46 12.17
N ALA A 142 -6.18 -2.40 11.78
CA ALA A 142 -6.32 -2.76 10.38
C ALA A 142 -7.74 -3.21 10.01
N ILE A 143 -8.03 -3.13 8.72
CA ILE A 143 -9.10 -3.89 8.06
C ILE A 143 -8.43 -4.70 6.96
N HIS A 144 -8.74 -5.99 6.88
CA HIS A 144 -8.30 -6.83 5.77
C HIS A 144 -9.42 -7.80 5.40
N PHE A 145 -10.25 -7.37 4.45
CA PHE A 145 -11.56 -7.97 4.25
C PHE A 145 -11.93 -8.07 2.76
N GLN A 146 -12.69 -9.11 2.39
CA GLN A 146 -13.33 -9.21 1.08
C GLN A 146 -14.73 -8.60 1.14
N PHE A 147 -14.86 -7.44 0.50
CA PHE A 147 -16.09 -6.67 0.44
C PHE A 147 -17.06 -7.22 -0.61
N ILE A 148 -16.53 -7.66 -1.75
CA ILE A 148 -17.31 -8.26 -2.85
C ILE A 148 -16.67 -9.60 -3.25
N SER A 149 -17.47 -10.66 -3.21
CA SER A 149 -17.03 -12.03 -3.51
C SER A 149 -16.80 -12.26 -5.01
N PRO A 150 -15.84 -13.11 -5.40
CA PRO A 150 -15.73 -13.61 -6.75
C PRO A 150 -16.87 -14.56 -7.11
N ASN A 151 -17.08 -14.75 -8.41
CA ASN A 151 -18.03 -15.73 -8.97
C ASN A 151 -19.50 -15.52 -8.56
N LEU A 152 -19.92 -14.26 -8.44
CA LEU A 152 -21.33 -13.90 -8.31
C LEU A 152 -22.16 -14.46 -9.47
N SER A 153 -23.47 -14.62 -9.25
CA SER A 153 -24.43 -15.17 -10.22
C SER A 153 -24.43 -14.43 -11.58
N SER A 154 -23.98 -13.18 -11.61
CA SER A 154 -23.64 -12.43 -12.81
C SER A 154 -22.44 -11.53 -12.51
N ALA A 155 -21.65 -11.18 -13.52
CA ALA A 155 -20.51 -10.28 -13.33
C ALA A 155 -21.02 -8.83 -13.16
N PRO A 156 -20.64 -8.12 -12.08
CA PRO A 156 -21.01 -6.72 -11.91
C PRO A 156 -20.51 -5.82 -13.04
N GLU A 157 -21.37 -4.94 -13.58
CA GLU A 157 -20.96 -3.92 -14.55
C GLU A 157 -20.18 -2.79 -13.88
N HIS A 158 -20.56 -2.44 -12.65
CA HIS A 158 -19.88 -1.46 -11.79
C HIS A 158 -19.95 -1.88 -10.32
N ALA A 159 -18.92 -1.53 -9.56
CA ALA A 159 -18.90 -1.70 -8.11
C ALA A 159 -18.11 -0.59 -7.41
N LYS A 160 -18.65 -0.13 -6.28
CA LYS A 160 -18.03 0.87 -5.42
C LYS A 160 -18.18 0.49 -3.94
N VAL A 161 -17.08 0.58 -3.20
CA VAL A 161 -17.02 0.40 -1.75
C VAL A 161 -16.45 1.66 -1.12
N THR A 162 -17.19 2.24 -0.17
CA THR A 162 -16.81 3.44 0.57
C THR A 162 -16.67 3.10 2.05
N ILE A 163 -15.54 3.41 2.67
CA ILE A 163 -15.30 3.22 4.10
C ILE A 163 -15.04 4.58 4.74
N ARG A 164 -15.82 4.93 5.76
CA ARG A 164 -15.73 6.21 6.48
C ARG A 164 -15.76 5.97 7.98
N TYR A 165 -15.22 6.91 8.73
CA TYR A 165 -15.33 6.92 10.18
C TYR A 165 -16.67 7.56 10.61
N GLN A 166 -17.28 7.07 11.68
CA GLN A 166 -18.55 7.59 12.20
C GLN A 166 -18.46 9.08 12.56
N ASP A 167 -19.51 9.82 12.22
CA ASP A 167 -19.67 11.25 12.56
C ASP A 167 -18.50 12.14 12.08
N ASP A 168 -17.76 11.68 11.07
CA ASP A 168 -16.60 12.38 10.52
C ASP A 168 -15.51 12.71 11.56
N LEU A 169 -15.50 12.00 12.70
CA LEU A 169 -14.53 12.17 13.80
C LEU A 169 -13.08 12.11 13.30
N TYR A 170 -12.83 11.26 12.31
CA TYR A 170 -11.59 11.23 11.55
C TYR A 170 -11.87 11.34 10.06
N GLN A 171 -11.09 12.19 9.39
CA GLN A 171 -10.97 12.20 7.93
C GLN A 171 -9.87 11.20 7.56
N LEU A 172 -10.22 10.15 6.82
CA LEU A 172 -9.26 9.13 6.40
C LEU A 172 -8.41 9.66 5.26
N ASP A 173 -7.10 9.74 5.49
CA ASP A 173 -6.13 10.17 4.49
C ASP A 173 -4.74 9.56 4.78
N THR A 174 -3.73 9.94 3.98
CA THR A 174 -2.35 9.44 4.13
C THR A 174 -1.62 9.93 5.40
N SER A 175 -2.22 10.79 6.23
CA SER A 175 -1.63 11.17 7.53
C SER A 175 -1.89 10.11 8.61
N ASN A 176 -3.03 9.41 8.54
CA ASN A 176 -3.47 8.45 9.55
C ASN A 176 -3.72 7.03 8.99
N THR A 177 -3.90 6.90 7.68
CA THR A 177 -4.34 5.67 7.05
C THR A 177 -3.43 5.26 5.90
N ARG A 178 -3.28 3.96 5.68
CA ARG A 178 -2.73 3.40 4.44
C ARG A 178 -3.72 2.40 3.85
N VAL A 179 -3.79 2.31 2.52
CA VAL A 179 -4.79 1.47 1.84
C VAL A 179 -4.28 0.83 0.55
N TRP A 180 -4.72 -0.41 0.31
CA TRP A 180 -4.49 -1.20 -0.89
C TRP A 180 -5.77 -1.92 -1.31
N GLY A 181 -6.05 -1.95 -2.62
CA GLY A 181 -7.18 -2.68 -3.20
C GLY A 181 -6.71 -3.85 -4.06
N PHE A 182 -7.40 -4.99 -3.96
CA PHE A 182 -7.07 -6.23 -4.68
C PHE A 182 -8.32 -6.89 -5.27
N GLY A 183 -8.12 -7.66 -6.34
CA GLY A 183 -9.14 -8.52 -6.95
C GLY A 183 -9.91 -7.89 -8.13
N TYR A 184 -9.69 -6.62 -8.45
CA TYR A 184 -10.44 -5.90 -9.49
C TYR A 184 -9.55 -4.94 -10.27
N GLU A 185 -9.98 -4.56 -11.48
CA GLU A 185 -9.38 -3.47 -12.26
C GLU A 185 -10.08 -2.15 -11.92
N GLY A 186 -9.42 -1.26 -11.20
CA GLY A 186 -9.99 -0.01 -10.75
C GLY A 186 -9.04 0.73 -9.81
N THR A 187 -9.61 1.37 -8.80
CA THR A 187 -8.85 2.16 -7.82
C THR A 187 -9.28 1.88 -6.40
N CYS A 188 -8.38 2.18 -5.46
CA CYS A 188 -8.63 2.26 -4.04
C CYS A 188 -7.89 3.47 -3.51
N GLU A 189 -8.59 4.55 -3.19
CA GLU A 189 -8.00 5.86 -2.91
C GLU A 189 -8.73 6.62 -1.81
N PHE A 190 -8.18 7.76 -1.39
CA PHE A 190 -8.79 8.63 -0.40
C PHE A 190 -9.57 9.75 -1.09
N ILE A 191 -10.88 9.81 -0.88
CA ILE A 191 -11.78 10.83 -1.44
C ILE A 191 -12.66 11.37 -0.31
N ASP A 192 -12.65 12.68 -0.09
CA ASP A 192 -13.50 13.37 0.90
C ASP A 192 -13.50 12.71 2.30
N GLY A 193 -12.29 12.36 2.77
CA GLY A 193 -12.06 11.73 4.07
C GLY A 193 -12.52 10.27 4.17
N ALA A 194 -12.81 9.63 3.05
CA ALA A 194 -13.18 8.23 2.94
C ALA A 194 -12.11 7.42 2.20
N ILE A 195 -12.02 6.12 2.48
CA ILE A 195 -11.44 5.17 1.53
C ILE A 195 -12.53 4.85 0.50
N VAL A 196 -12.21 4.99 -0.79
CA VAL A 196 -13.10 4.66 -1.90
C VAL A 196 -12.40 3.67 -2.83
N ALA A 197 -12.97 2.46 -2.91
CA ALA A 197 -12.59 1.45 -3.89
C ALA A 197 -13.64 1.40 -5.00
N GLU A 198 -13.25 1.68 -6.24
CA GLU A 198 -14.19 1.81 -7.36
C GLU A 198 -13.65 1.10 -8.60
N SER A 199 -14.50 0.28 -9.23
CA SER A 199 -14.14 -0.46 -10.43
C SER A 199 -14.05 0.47 -11.64
N GLY A 200 -12.95 0.39 -12.40
CA GLY A 200 -12.80 1.15 -13.65
C GLY A 200 -13.36 0.43 -14.87
N LYS A 201 -13.72 -0.86 -14.74
CA LYS A 201 -14.29 -1.71 -15.79
C LYS A 201 -15.25 -2.73 -15.18
N PRO A 202 -16.16 -3.30 -15.99
CA PRO A 202 -16.96 -4.46 -15.59
C PRO A 202 -16.09 -5.60 -15.06
N PHE A 203 -16.64 -6.32 -14.08
CA PHE A 203 -16.00 -7.46 -13.48
C PHE A 203 -15.81 -8.57 -14.52
N ARG A 204 -14.67 -9.25 -14.42
CA ARG A 204 -14.39 -10.51 -15.13
C ARG A 204 -14.57 -11.69 -14.17
N THR A 205 -14.50 -12.91 -14.70
CA THR A 205 -14.44 -14.13 -13.89
C THR A 205 -13.36 -14.01 -12.80
N ASN A 206 -13.70 -14.40 -11.57
CA ASN A 206 -12.88 -14.25 -10.35
C ASN A 206 -12.60 -12.82 -9.86
N SER A 207 -13.22 -11.78 -10.43
CA SER A 207 -13.09 -10.43 -9.88
C SER A 207 -13.71 -10.35 -8.48
N SER A 208 -13.04 -9.67 -7.57
CA SER A 208 -13.48 -9.46 -6.19
C SER A 208 -13.02 -8.07 -5.72
N VAL A 209 -13.59 -7.58 -4.63
CA VAL A 209 -13.06 -6.36 -3.99
C VAL A 209 -12.54 -6.76 -2.62
N ILE A 210 -11.22 -6.77 -2.47
CA ILE A 210 -10.53 -7.01 -1.21
C ILE A 210 -9.77 -5.72 -0.87
N ILE A 211 -9.91 -5.23 0.36
CA ILE A 211 -9.20 -4.04 0.81
C ILE A 211 -8.37 -4.40 2.04
N LEU A 212 -7.10 -4.00 2.01
CA LEU A 212 -6.24 -3.90 3.18
C LEU A 212 -6.13 -2.43 3.54
N ALA A 213 -6.48 -2.07 4.78
CA ALA A 213 -6.30 -0.75 5.33
C ALA A 213 -5.57 -0.83 6.67
N ARG A 214 -4.66 0.13 6.91
CA ARG A 214 -3.92 0.32 8.16
C ARG A 214 -4.29 1.65 8.77
N PHE A 215 -4.57 1.69 10.07
CA PHE A 215 -4.93 2.88 10.83
C PHE A 215 -3.92 3.13 11.97
N GLU A 216 -3.76 4.39 12.36
CA GLU A 216 -3.02 4.72 13.59
C GLU A 216 -3.79 4.25 14.82
N LYS A 217 -3.08 3.69 15.82
CA LYS A 217 -3.67 3.06 17.02
C LYS A 217 -4.59 3.96 17.85
N VAL A 218 -4.50 5.28 17.70
CA VAL A 218 -5.32 6.24 18.46
C VAL A 218 -6.75 6.36 17.93
N MET A 219 -7.04 5.77 16.76
CA MET A 219 -8.31 5.93 16.08
C MET A 219 -9.43 5.04 16.63
N PHE A 220 -9.10 3.95 17.31
CA PHE A 220 -10.08 3.00 17.84
C PHE A 220 -9.80 2.73 19.32
N GLN A 221 -10.83 2.27 20.04
CA GLN A 221 -10.77 1.95 21.45
C GLN A 221 -11.43 0.60 21.73
N ASP A 222 -10.97 -0.08 22.77
CA ASP A 222 -11.56 -1.32 23.28
C ASP A 222 -11.77 -2.43 22.23
N LEU A 223 -10.89 -2.48 21.22
CA LEU A 223 -10.92 -3.50 20.17
C LEU A 223 -10.70 -4.90 20.76
N VAL A 224 -11.58 -5.84 20.40
CA VAL A 224 -11.54 -7.24 20.87
C VAL A 224 -11.09 -8.24 19.80
N ASN A 225 -11.06 -7.83 18.54
CA ASN A 225 -10.56 -8.65 17.44
C ASN A 225 -9.04 -8.47 17.34
N ILE A 226 -8.28 -9.36 17.98
CA ILE A 226 -6.83 -9.26 18.10
C ILE A 226 -6.15 -10.14 17.04
N ASP A 227 -5.16 -9.59 16.34
CA ASP A 227 -4.24 -10.33 15.47
C ASP A 227 -2.81 -10.21 16.04
N ASP A 228 -2.19 -11.34 16.35
CA ASP A 228 -0.85 -11.40 16.94
C ASP A 228 0.27 -11.10 15.93
N HIS A 229 -0.05 -11.00 14.64
CA HIS A 229 0.92 -10.57 13.63
C HIS A 229 1.16 -9.06 13.71
N LEU A 230 2.32 -8.61 13.24
CA LEU A 230 2.54 -7.20 12.93
C LEU A 230 1.87 -6.84 11.60
N PHE A 231 1.47 -5.58 11.41
CA PHE A 231 0.81 -5.14 10.19
C PHE A 231 1.60 -5.50 8.93
N GLU A 232 2.92 -5.37 8.98
CA GLU A 232 3.81 -5.67 7.85
C GLU A 232 3.79 -7.16 7.44
N GLU A 233 3.54 -8.08 8.38
CA GLU A 233 3.41 -9.51 8.05
C GLU A 233 2.12 -9.76 7.26
N ARG A 234 1.03 -9.10 7.67
CA ARG A 234 -0.27 -9.15 7.02
C ARG A 234 -0.24 -8.47 5.66
N HIS A 235 0.46 -7.34 5.55
CA HIS A 235 0.74 -6.66 4.31
C HIS A 235 1.51 -7.57 3.32
N VAL A 236 2.57 -8.27 3.76
CA VAL A 236 3.29 -9.21 2.88
C VAL A 236 2.39 -10.34 2.37
N MET A 237 1.49 -10.88 3.21
CA MET A 237 0.52 -11.89 2.80
C MET A 237 -0.48 -11.35 1.77
N ALA A 238 -0.99 -10.14 1.99
CA ALA A 238 -1.91 -9.49 1.06
C ALA A 238 -1.24 -9.17 -0.29
N MET A 239 0.03 -8.78 -0.28
CA MET A 239 0.74 -8.40 -1.50
C MET A 239 1.21 -9.61 -2.33
N GLU A 240 1.17 -10.84 -1.81
CA GLU A 240 1.60 -12.02 -2.55
C GLU A 240 0.74 -12.25 -3.80
N GLY A 241 1.36 -12.23 -4.98
CA GLY A 241 0.66 -12.39 -6.26
C GLY A 241 -0.08 -11.13 -6.74
N SER A 242 0.12 -9.99 -6.08
CA SER A 242 -0.38 -8.70 -6.54
C SER A 242 0.51 -8.07 -7.62
N HIS A 243 -0.09 -7.19 -8.42
CA HIS A 243 0.56 -6.40 -9.45
C HIS A 243 0.05 -4.97 -9.35
N PHE A 244 0.90 -4.08 -8.81
CA PHE A 244 0.57 -2.66 -8.65
C PHE A 244 1.47 -1.80 -9.53
N ASP A 245 0.93 -0.69 -10.00
CA ASP A 245 1.74 0.29 -10.73
C ASP A 245 2.81 0.89 -9.81
N GLY A 246 4.07 0.83 -10.26
CA GLY A 246 5.24 1.19 -9.44
C GLY A 246 5.86 0.04 -8.65
N GLU A 247 5.39 -1.20 -8.82
CA GLU A 247 6.14 -2.40 -8.46
C GLU A 247 7.44 -2.47 -9.30
N PRO A 248 8.61 -2.81 -8.73
CA PRO A 248 9.85 -2.90 -9.51
C PRO A 248 9.74 -4.00 -10.56
N SER A 249 9.68 -3.65 -11.85
CA SER A 249 9.65 -4.61 -12.94
C SER A 249 10.99 -5.36 -13.06
N ASP A 250 10.98 -6.67 -12.86
CA ASP A 250 12.10 -7.55 -13.22
C ASP A 250 12.03 -7.84 -14.75
N ASN A 251 12.89 -7.14 -15.48
CA ASN A 251 13.36 -7.40 -16.86
C ASN A 251 12.54 -6.87 -18.04
N ASP A 252 13.18 -5.91 -18.71
CA ASP A 252 13.01 -5.52 -20.11
C ASP A 252 13.68 -6.58 -21.01
N TYR A 253 12.89 -7.23 -21.88
CA TYR A 253 13.41 -7.97 -23.05
C TYR A 253 12.42 -7.84 -24.20
N SER A 254 12.71 -6.93 -25.12
CA SER A 254 12.01 -6.81 -26.39
C SER A 254 12.50 -7.85 -27.42
N SER A 255 11.52 -8.51 -28.03
CA SER A 255 11.47 -9.11 -29.38
C SER A 255 12.39 -10.30 -29.74
N ASN A 256 11.80 -11.44 -30.13
CA ASN A 256 11.48 -11.68 -31.55
C ASN A 256 10.48 -12.83 -31.75
N SER A 257 9.76 -12.76 -32.88
CA SER A 257 8.60 -13.54 -33.31
C SER A 257 8.84 -15.00 -33.70
N GLY A 258 7.81 -15.84 -33.50
CA GLY A 258 7.40 -16.89 -34.44
C GLY A 258 7.95 -18.31 -34.21
N LEU A 259 7.03 -19.28 -34.06
CA LEU A 259 7.17 -20.71 -34.36
C LEU A 259 7.54 -21.73 -33.24
N ARG A 260 7.12 -21.58 -31.97
CA ARG A 260 7.31 -22.68 -30.96
C ARG A 260 6.11 -23.01 -30.03
N ASP A 261 4.88 -22.70 -30.42
CA ASP A 261 3.70 -22.82 -29.54
C ASP A 261 3.16 -24.25 -29.28
N ALA A 262 3.77 -25.32 -29.80
CA ALA A 262 3.29 -26.69 -29.52
C ALA A 262 4.13 -27.48 -28.49
N VAL A 263 5.42 -27.12 -28.32
CA VAL A 263 6.34 -27.88 -27.43
C VAL A 263 6.34 -27.31 -26.01
N ILE A 264 5.88 -26.07 -25.86
CA ILE A 264 5.85 -25.33 -24.60
C ILE A 264 4.80 -25.92 -23.65
N TRP A 265 3.60 -26.27 -24.11
CA TRP A 265 2.54 -26.81 -23.25
C TRP A 265 2.91 -28.09 -22.48
N ILE A 266 3.68 -28.99 -23.08
CA ILE A 266 4.10 -30.25 -22.43
C ILE A 266 5.16 -29.98 -21.35
N VAL A 267 6.06 -29.02 -21.60
CA VAL A 267 7.06 -28.58 -20.61
C VAL A 267 6.40 -27.79 -19.49
N TRP A 268 5.37 -26.99 -19.76
CA TRP A 268 4.62 -26.25 -18.75
C TRP A 268 3.81 -27.16 -17.84
N ILE A 269 3.22 -28.26 -18.33
CA ILE A 269 2.53 -29.24 -17.47
C ILE A 269 3.53 -29.98 -16.58
N LEU A 270 4.71 -30.34 -17.10
CA LEU A 270 5.79 -30.94 -16.30
C LEU A 270 6.36 -29.95 -15.28
N VAL A 271 6.50 -28.66 -15.63
CA VAL A 271 6.89 -27.58 -14.71
C VAL A 271 5.79 -27.32 -13.69
N PHE A 272 4.51 -27.39 -14.06
CA PHE A 272 3.37 -27.19 -13.14
C PHE A 272 3.30 -28.30 -12.08
N ILE A 273 3.55 -29.55 -12.50
CA ILE A 273 3.65 -30.71 -11.60
C ILE A 273 4.90 -30.61 -10.71
N LEU A 274 6.02 -30.08 -11.22
CA LEU A 274 7.23 -29.82 -10.42
C LEU A 274 7.09 -28.59 -9.49
N THR A 275 6.27 -27.58 -9.82
CA THR A 275 6.02 -26.40 -8.98
C THR A 275 4.93 -26.61 -7.93
N ALA A 276 4.01 -27.56 -8.15
CA ALA A 276 2.99 -27.94 -7.17
C ALA A 276 3.59 -28.63 -5.93
N PHE A 277 4.82 -29.16 -6.04
CA PHE A 277 5.56 -29.76 -4.92
C PHE A 277 6.95 -29.13 -4.76
N GLY A 278 6.97 -27.87 -4.32
CA GLY A 278 8.15 -27.26 -3.71
C GLY A 278 9.12 -26.59 -4.68
N ILE A 279 9.19 -25.25 -4.60
CA ILE A 279 10.35 -24.33 -4.75
C ILE A 279 9.78 -22.97 -5.18
N ARG A 280 9.30 -22.16 -4.23
CA ARG A 280 9.20 -20.69 -4.42
C ARG A 280 9.55 -19.86 -3.20
N LYS A 281 9.98 -20.49 -2.10
CA LYS A 281 10.58 -19.82 -0.92
C LYS A 281 12.07 -19.46 -1.10
N GLN A 282 12.63 -19.56 -2.32
CA GLN A 282 14.08 -19.48 -2.57
C GLN A 282 14.56 -18.21 -3.30
N GLY A 283 13.74 -17.52 -4.10
CA GLY A 283 14.16 -16.35 -4.89
C GLY A 283 14.69 -15.17 -4.05
N HIS A 284 13.94 -14.77 -3.00
CA HIS A 284 14.40 -13.73 -2.07
C HIS A 284 15.61 -14.17 -1.23
N LYS A 285 15.70 -15.47 -0.88
CA LYS A 285 16.85 -16.03 -0.16
C LYS A 285 18.13 -15.98 -1.00
N PHE A 286 18.04 -16.18 -2.32
CA PHE A 286 19.19 -16.09 -3.22
C PHE A 286 19.59 -14.64 -3.55
N ARG A 287 18.64 -13.68 -3.60
CA ARG A 287 18.94 -12.27 -3.90
C ARG A 287 19.78 -11.59 -2.81
N ASN A 288 19.50 -11.89 -1.53
CA ASN A 288 20.29 -11.40 -0.40
C ASN A 288 21.69 -12.03 -0.37
N ILE A 289 21.83 -13.31 -0.74
CA ILE A 289 23.15 -13.97 -0.85
C ILE A 289 23.98 -13.32 -1.96
N ASN A 290 23.38 -13.08 -3.14
CA ASN A 290 24.09 -12.49 -4.28
C ASN A 290 24.46 -11.02 -4.06
N THR A 291 23.79 -10.32 -3.14
CA THR A 291 24.07 -8.93 -2.82
C THR A 291 24.97 -8.80 -1.60
N PHE A 292 24.65 -9.47 -0.49
CA PHE A 292 25.27 -9.28 0.83
C PHE A 292 26.02 -10.50 1.36
N GLY A 293 26.00 -11.64 0.65
CA GLY A 293 26.66 -12.87 1.08
C GLY A 293 25.92 -13.60 2.21
N VAL A 294 24.79 -13.08 2.68
CA VAL A 294 24.00 -13.63 3.80
C VAL A 294 22.54 -13.81 3.43
N LYS A 295 21.86 -14.69 4.17
CA LYS A 295 20.41 -14.92 4.02
C LYS A 295 19.60 -13.95 4.86
N LYS A 296 20.00 -13.72 6.12
CA LYS A 296 19.28 -12.91 7.09
C LYS A 296 20.21 -11.90 7.76
N LEU A 297 19.66 -10.76 8.20
CA LEU A 297 20.41 -9.73 8.93
C LEU A 297 21.05 -10.26 10.23
N LYS A 298 20.39 -11.19 10.92
CA LYS A 298 20.92 -11.82 12.13
C LYS A 298 22.24 -12.58 11.90
N ASP A 299 22.49 -13.02 10.68
CA ASP A 299 23.69 -13.78 10.29
C ASP A 299 24.87 -12.84 9.96
N VAL A 300 24.68 -11.52 10.06
CA VAL A 300 25.70 -10.50 9.79
C VAL A 300 26.38 -10.10 11.10
N GLU A 301 27.71 -10.05 11.09
CA GLU A 301 28.50 -9.50 12.18
C GLU A 301 28.36 -7.98 12.24
N TRP A 302 28.41 -7.41 13.44
CA TRP A 302 28.42 -5.95 13.58
C TRP A 302 29.65 -5.36 12.90
N SER A 303 29.46 -4.25 12.20
CA SER A 303 30.56 -3.47 11.62
C SER A 303 30.39 -2.03 12.06
N ARG A 304 31.47 -1.39 12.53
CA ARG A 304 31.47 0.03 12.89
C ARG A 304 31.99 0.93 11.77
N GLU A 305 32.50 0.29 10.72
CA GLU A 305 33.10 0.98 9.59
C GLU A 305 32.02 1.66 8.76
N ILE A 306 32.22 2.95 8.52
CA ILE A 306 31.36 3.72 7.61
C ILE A 306 31.48 3.09 6.21
N PRO A 307 30.37 2.61 5.61
CA PRO A 307 30.44 1.89 4.35
C PRO A 307 30.97 2.75 3.21
N TYR A 308 31.70 2.12 2.29
CA TYR A 308 32.25 2.75 1.08
C TYR A 308 33.02 4.06 1.34
N ASN A 309 33.72 4.16 2.47
CA ASN A 309 34.47 5.35 2.88
C ASN A 309 33.58 6.62 2.90
N GLY A 310 32.33 6.50 3.34
CA GLY A 310 31.40 7.63 3.41
C GLY A 310 30.64 7.92 2.10
N ASN A 311 30.76 7.08 1.07
CA ASN A 311 30.07 7.28 -0.19
C ASN A 311 28.57 6.94 -0.07
N LEU A 312 27.75 7.99 0.09
CA LEU A 312 26.29 7.88 0.25
C LEU A 312 25.61 7.35 -1.01
N LEU A 313 26.10 7.67 -2.21
CA LEU A 313 25.51 7.21 -3.47
C LEU A 313 25.69 5.70 -3.66
N ALA A 314 26.90 5.19 -3.41
CA ALA A 314 27.20 3.76 -3.44
C ALA A 314 26.34 3.01 -2.42
N THR A 315 26.31 3.51 -1.17
CA THR A 315 25.50 2.92 -0.09
C THR A 315 24.00 2.93 -0.45
N ASN A 316 23.48 4.06 -0.95
CA ASN A 316 22.08 4.18 -1.38
C ASN A 316 21.74 3.20 -2.49
N TYR A 317 22.63 3.02 -3.48
CA TYR A 317 22.40 2.02 -4.53
C TYR A 317 22.33 0.61 -3.96
N VAL A 318 23.22 0.25 -3.02
CA VAL A 318 23.24 -1.07 -2.38
C VAL A 318 21.96 -1.35 -1.60
N ILE A 319 21.52 -0.42 -0.75
CA ILE A 319 20.32 -0.62 0.07
C ILE A 319 19.05 -0.73 -0.79
N THR A 320 19.00 -0.09 -1.96
CA THR A 320 17.87 -0.26 -2.91
C THR A 320 17.77 -1.68 -3.48
N LYS A 321 18.81 -2.52 -3.36
CA LYS A 321 18.77 -3.92 -3.82
C LYS A 321 18.22 -4.89 -2.78
N ALA A 322 18.05 -4.46 -1.54
CA ALA A 322 17.35 -5.21 -0.49
C ALA A 322 16.37 -4.32 0.28
N PRO A 323 15.31 -3.81 -0.37
CA PRO A 323 14.32 -2.96 0.28
C PRO A 323 13.69 -3.63 1.52
N SER A 324 13.57 -4.96 1.52
CA SER A 324 13.05 -5.73 2.65
C SER A 324 13.90 -5.69 3.93
N LEU A 325 15.18 -5.31 3.84
CA LEU A 325 16.07 -5.14 5.00
C LEU A 325 16.06 -3.70 5.53
N PHE A 326 15.56 -2.74 4.74
CA PHE A 326 15.58 -1.30 5.05
C PHE A 326 14.16 -0.72 4.98
N LYS A 327 13.20 -1.37 5.66
CA LYS A 327 11.75 -1.13 5.51
C LYS A 327 11.27 0.26 5.94
N THR A 328 12.00 0.92 6.83
CA THR A 328 11.62 2.23 7.39
C THR A 328 12.10 3.42 6.55
N ARG A 329 12.82 3.18 5.44
CA ARG A 329 13.38 4.27 4.63
C ARG A 329 12.38 4.82 3.62
N ASN A 330 12.36 6.14 3.49
CA ASN A 330 11.77 6.82 2.34
C ASN A 330 12.53 6.44 1.04
N SER A 331 11.83 6.32 -0.10
CA SER A 331 12.40 6.02 -1.42
C SER A 331 13.58 6.91 -1.80
N TYR A 332 13.60 8.17 -1.33
CA TYR A 332 14.70 9.11 -1.51
C TYR A 332 15.31 9.62 -0.20
N ALA A 333 15.40 8.78 0.83
CA ALA A 333 16.07 9.10 2.11
C ALA A 333 17.49 9.69 1.95
N ILE A 334 18.16 9.47 0.81
CA ILE A 334 19.41 10.14 0.44
C ILE A 334 19.29 11.67 0.36
N ALA A 335 18.13 12.21 0.00
CA ALA A 335 17.87 13.65 0.04
C ALA A 335 17.94 14.18 1.47
N SER A 336 17.26 13.51 2.41
CA SER A 336 17.36 13.83 3.85
C SER A 336 18.80 13.75 4.34
N ALA A 337 19.52 12.68 3.98
CA ALA A 337 20.92 12.49 4.36
C ALA A 337 21.83 13.60 3.81
N TYR A 338 21.60 14.06 2.58
CA TYR A 338 22.33 15.21 2.02
C TYR A 338 22.00 16.52 2.72
N ILE A 339 20.73 16.78 3.03
CA ILE A 339 20.33 17.99 3.73
C ILE A 339 20.98 18.01 5.12
N LEU A 340 20.90 16.91 5.87
CA LEU A 340 21.53 16.79 7.18
C LEU A 340 23.05 16.98 7.10
N LYS A 341 23.72 16.35 6.13
CA LYS A 341 25.16 16.52 5.91
C LYS A 341 25.53 17.97 5.59
N MET A 342 24.71 18.66 4.79
CA MET A 342 24.92 20.08 4.47
C MET A 342 24.69 21.00 5.68
N ILE A 343 23.77 20.66 6.58
CA ILE A 343 23.58 21.38 7.85
C ILE A 343 24.82 21.20 8.73
N GLN A 344 25.31 19.97 8.91
CA GLN A 344 26.52 19.68 9.69
C GLN A 344 27.77 20.37 9.13
N GLN A 345 27.84 20.56 7.82
CA GLN A 345 28.94 21.25 7.14
C GLN A 345 28.78 22.78 7.10
N ASN A 346 27.75 23.33 7.77
CA ASN A 346 27.40 24.76 7.76
C ASN A 346 27.20 25.33 6.34
N ILE A 347 26.77 24.49 5.39
CA ILE A 347 26.38 24.88 4.04
C ILE A 347 24.92 25.35 4.04
N LEU A 348 24.09 24.68 4.82
CA LEU A 348 22.72 25.07 5.14
C LEU A 348 22.65 25.49 6.61
N ILE A 349 21.92 26.56 6.88
CA ILE A 349 21.72 27.11 8.23
C ILE A 349 20.25 26.94 8.58
N THR A 350 19.92 26.35 9.73
CA THR A 350 18.53 26.23 10.17
C THR A 350 18.13 27.43 11.03
N GLY A 351 16.84 27.77 10.99
CA GLY A 351 16.23 28.81 11.81
C GLY A 351 14.78 28.44 12.14
N LYS A 352 14.06 29.35 12.79
CA LYS A 352 12.60 29.21 13.01
C LYS A 352 11.89 30.46 12.48
N ASP A 353 10.74 30.28 11.84
CA ASP A 353 9.85 31.38 11.47
C ASP A 353 9.06 31.92 12.68
N GLU A 354 8.25 32.95 12.47
CA GLU A 354 7.39 33.55 13.50
C GLU A 354 6.40 32.55 14.14
N LYS A 355 6.14 31.42 13.47
CA LYS A 355 5.24 30.34 13.93
C LYS A 355 6.01 29.17 14.53
N GLY A 356 7.32 29.29 14.72
CA GLY A 356 8.17 28.26 15.28
C GLY A 356 8.55 27.12 14.33
N LYS A 357 8.23 27.22 13.03
CA LYS A 357 8.56 26.18 12.05
C LYS A 357 10.00 26.32 11.58
N ILE A 358 10.67 25.18 11.38
CA ILE A 358 12.06 25.17 10.91
C ILE A 358 12.17 25.72 9.48
N THR A 359 13.02 26.71 9.30
CA THR A 359 13.41 27.28 8.00
C THR A 359 14.85 26.91 7.66
N ILE A 360 15.19 26.88 6.37
CA ILE A 360 16.55 26.59 5.91
C ILE A 360 17.09 27.78 5.09
N ALA A 361 18.13 28.44 5.56
CA ALA A 361 18.90 29.45 4.84
C ALA A 361 20.16 28.85 4.21
N PHE A 362 20.77 29.60 3.29
CA PHE A 362 21.95 29.16 2.52
C PHE A 362 23.15 30.01 2.94
N ASN A 363 24.23 29.37 3.39
CA ASN A 363 25.45 30.09 3.72
C ASN A 363 26.15 30.55 2.42
N ASP A 364 26.17 31.85 2.16
CA ASP A 364 26.77 32.40 0.94
C ASP A 364 28.30 32.27 0.90
N ASN A 365 28.94 32.01 2.04
CA ASN A 365 30.39 31.75 2.13
C ASN A 365 30.73 30.25 2.07
N ALA A 366 29.74 29.38 1.88
CA ALA A 366 29.96 27.93 1.84
C ALA A 366 30.79 27.51 0.61
N ASP A 367 31.79 26.66 0.83
CA ASP A 367 32.55 26.03 -0.24
C ASP A 367 31.73 24.90 -0.89
N LEU A 368 30.96 25.26 -1.92
CA LEU A 368 30.16 24.32 -2.72
C LEU A 368 31.03 23.37 -3.58
N GLY A 369 32.36 23.56 -3.62
CA GLY A 369 33.30 22.63 -4.26
C GLY A 369 33.39 21.29 -3.53
N LYS A 370 33.05 21.28 -2.23
CA LYS A 370 33.00 20.07 -1.39
C LYS A 370 31.77 19.20 -1.63
N LEU A 371 30.73 19.74 -2.28
CA LEU A 371 29.52 18.99 -2.59
C LEU A 371 29.70 18.14 -3.84
N GLU A 372 29.45 16.85 -3.70
CA GLU A 372 29.25 16.00 -4.86
C GLU A 372 28.03 16.47 -5.67
N SER A 373 28.06 16.22 -6.98
CA SER A 373 27.12 16.87 -7.91
C SER A 373 25.64 16.68 -7.57
N PRO A 374 25.13 15.49 -7.14
CA PRO A 374 23.73 15.38 -6.72
C PRO A 374 23.37 16.22 -5.49
N ALA A 375 24.26 16.33 -4.51
CA ALA A 375 24.07 17.21 -3.35
C ALA A 375 24.04 18.68 -3.77
N LYS A 376 24.94 19.08 -4.69
CA LYS A 376 24.95 20.43 -5.28
C LYS A 376 23.67 20.74 -6.07
N SER A 377 23.15 19.77 -6.83
CA SER A 377 21.87 19.91 -7.52
C SER A 377 20.72 20.08 -6.52
N LEU A 378 20.69 19.29 -5.44
CA LEU A 378 19.69 19.42 -4.38
C LEU A 378 19.73 20.80 -3.70
N PHE A 379 20.93 21.27 -3.35
CA PHE A 379 21.16 22.62 -2.84
C PHE A 379 20.59 23.69 -3.78
N ASN A 380 20.88 23.60 -5.08
CA ASN A 380 20.38 24.56 -6.06
C ASN A 380 18.85 24.52 -6.19
N MET A 381 18.24 23.33 -6.20
CA MET A 381 16.78 23.18 -6.21
C MET A 381 16.14 23.83 -4.97
N MET A 382 16.72 23.63 -3.79
CA MET A 382 16.28 24.27 -2.55
C MET A 382 16.45 25.80 -2.59
N LYS A 383 17.57 26.33 -3.11
CA LYS A 383 17.84 27.78 -3.24
C LYS A 383 16.96 28.47 -4.28
N LEU A 384 16.50 27.72 -5.29
CA LEU A 384 15.51 28.20 -6.25
C LEU A 384 14.09 28.22 -5.67
N ALA A 385 13.76 27.25 -4.81
CA ALA A 385 12.47 27.17 -4.15
C ALA A 385 12.24 28.29 -3.12
N SER A 386 13.31 28.81 -2.49
CA SER A 386 13.29 29.79 -1.39
C SER A 386 13.07 31.26 -1.80
N GLY A 387 12.46 31.50 -2.96
CA GLY A 387 12.05 32.85 -3.38
C GLY A 387 13.15 33.93 -3.37
N ALA A 388 12.76 35.16 -3.03
CA ALA A 388 13.62 36.35 -3.03
C ALA A 388 14.38 36.53 -1.71
N ASN A 389 13.80 36.12 -0.57
CA ASN A 389 14.43 36.21 0.75
C ASN A 389 15.53 35.15 0.96
N LYS A 390 15.62 34.14 0.09
CA LYS A 390 16.59 33.04 0.17
C LYS A 390 16.51 32.27 1.47
N ILE A 391 15.33 32.20 2.06
CA ILE A 391 15.03 31.37 3.22
C ILE A 391 13.97 30.38 2.77
N LEU A 392 14.28 29.09 2.84
CA LEU A 392 13.35 28.04 2.46
C LEU A 392 12.37 27.80 3.61
N GLU A 393 11.14 28.24 3.38
CA GLU A 393 10.04 28.18 4.34
C GLU A 393 9.16 26.94 4.15
N ASP A 394 8.24 26.73 5.09
CA ASP A 394 7.31 25.61 5.06
C ASP A 394 6.54 25.54 3.72
N LYS A 395 6.45 24.32 3.18
CA LYS A 395 5.83 23.97 1.89
C LYS A 395 6.44 24.62 0.65
N GLU A 396 7.42 25.53 0.72
CA GLU A 396 7.97 26.18 -0.48
C GLU A 396 8.64 25.18 -1.42
N PHE A 397 9.50 24.30 -0.88
CA PHE A 397 10.11 23.24 -1.67
C PHE A 397 9.06 22.27 -2.23
N SER A 398 7.98 21.99 -1.50
CA SER A 398 6.87 21.16 -2.00
C SER A 398 6.14 21.83 -3.16
N ARG A 399 5.85 23.13 -3.07
CA ARG A 399 5.23 23.90 -4.17
C ARG A 399 6.15 23.97 -5.38
N TRP A 400 7.46 24.16 -5.16
CA TRP A 400 8.46 24.15 -6.22
C TRP A 400 8.59 22.77 -6.87
N ALA A 401 8.67 21.70 -6.07
CA ALA A 401 8.75 20.32 -6.53
C ALA A 401 7.57 19.92 -7.42
N ASN A 402 6.35 20.31 -7.04
CA ASN A 402 5.13 20.08 -7.83
C ASN A 402 5.20 20.70 -9.23
N LYS A 403 5.92 21.81 -9.39
CA LYS A 403 6.07 22.53 -10.67
C LYS A 403 7.30 22.09 -11.47
N ASN A 404 8.23 21.35 -10.87
CA ASN A 404 9.54 21.01 -11.45
C ASN A 404 9.80 19.49 -11.46
N LYS A 405 8.78 18.71 -11.81
CA LYS A 405 8.82 17.23 -11.80
C LYS A 405 9.95 16.64 -12.65
N SER A 406 10.14 17.13 -13.88
CA SER A 406 11.21 16.65 -14.77
C SER A 406 12.60 16.82 -14.15
N THR A 407 12.87 17.98 -13.53
CA THR A 407 14.12 18.23 -12.82
C THR A 407 14.35 17.23 -11.68
N LEU A 408 13.29 16.87 -10.94
CA LEU A 408 13.36 15.88 -9.87
C LEU A 408 13.56 14.46 -10.42
N ILE A 409 12.91 14.10 -11.51
CA ILE A 409 13.11 12.82 -12.21
C ILE A 409 14.59 12.71 -12.66
N ASP A 410 15.13 13.74 -13.29
CA ASP A 410 16.54 13.74 -13.73
C ASP A 410 17.50 13.67 -12.54
N TRP A 411 17.19 14.36 -11.45
CA TRP A 411 17.98 14.28 -10.22
C TRP A 411 18.00 12.86 -9.65
N THR A 412 16.85 12.18 -9.58
CA THR A 412 16.76 10.80 -9.07
C THR A 412 17.43 9.76 -9.99
N LYS A 413 17.32 9.94 -11.31
CA LYS A 413 18.11 9.17 -12.31
C LYS A 413 19.61 9.37 -12.07
N SER A 414 20.04 10.61 -11.80
CA SER A 414 21.44 10.94 -11.48
C SER A 414 21.93 10.24 -10.22
N ILE A 415 21.14 10.20 -9.15
CA ILE A 415 21.45 9.45 -7.92
C ILE A 415 21.75 7.98 -8.23
N THR A 416 20.86 7.32 -8.98
CA THR A 416 20.98 5.89 -9.31
C THR A 416 22.22 5.63 -10.18
N ASN A 417 22.40 6.43 -11.23
CA ASN A 417 23.51 6.28 -12.17
C ASN A 417 24.86 6.52 -11.51
N LYS A 418 24.97 7.55 -10.66
CA LYS A 418 26.22 7.87 -9.96
C LYS A 418 26.52 6.89 -8.83
N GLY A 419 25.52 6.37 -8.14
CA GLY A 419 25.71 5.28 -7.17
C GLY A 419 26.23 4.01 -7.84
N LYS A 420 25.63 3.60 -8.97
CA LYS A 420 26.15 2.49 -9.78
C LYS A 420 27.56 2.75 -10.27
N LYS A 421 27.85 3.95 -10.78
CA LYS A 421 29.19 4.33 -11.24
C LYS A 421 30.22 4.27 -10.10
N ALA A 422 29.92 4.81 -8.92
CA ALA A 422 30.80 4.75 -7.78
C ALA A 422 31.17 3.31 -7.39
N LEU A 423 30.18 2.40 -7.45
CA LEU A 423 30.41 0.98 -7.20
C LEU A 423 31.24 0.31 -8.31
N THR A 424 31.05 0.69 -9.58
CA THR A 424 31.83 0.17 -10.71
C THR A 424 33.27 0.68 -10.68
N ASP A 425 33.49 1.97 -10.44
CA ASP A 425 34.81 2.59 -10.36
C ASP A 425 35.62 2.00 -9.18
N GLY A 426 34.94 1.66 -8.08
CA GLY A 426 35.54 0.97 -6.93
C GLY A 426 35.74 -0.54 -7.10
N GLY A 427 35.40 -1.13 -8.24
CA GLY A 427 35.52 -2.57 -8.49
C GLY A 427 34.50 -3.45 -7.73
N PHE A 428 33.47 -2.85 -7.14
CA PHE A 428 32.42 -3.55 -6.38
C PHE A 428 31.28 -4.06 -7.26
N TYR A 429 31.10 -3.50 -8.46
CA TYR A 429 29.99 -3.84 -9.35
C TYR A 429 30.42 -3.92 -10.82
N ALA A 430 30.22 -5.08 -11.46
CA ALA A 430 30.60 -5.33 -12.84
C ALA A 430 29.65 -6.31 -13.52
N LYS A 431 29.44 -6.15 -14.84
CA LYS A 431 28.56 -7.04 -15.64
C LYS A 431 27.18 -7.23 -14.99
N SER A 432 26.59 -6.12 -14.53
CA SER A 432 25.26 -6.08 -13.89
C SER A 432 25.11 -6.90 -12.60
N ARG A 433 26.21 -7.18 -11.89
CA ARG A 433 26.20 -7.86 -10.58
C ARG A 433 27.29 -7.34 -9.66
N PHE A 434 27.14 -7.58 -8.36
CA PHE A 434 28.20 -7.33 -7.40
C PHE A 434 29.37 -8.30 -7.61
N THR A 435 30.60 -7.80 -7.55
CA THR A 435 31.80 -8.64 -7.54
C THR A 435 31.96 -9.31 -6.17
N PRO A 436 32.83 -10.33 -6.00
CA PRO A 436 33.09 -10.90 -4.68
C PRO A 436 33.50 -9.85 -3.64
N LEU A 437 34.34 -8.88 -4.03
CA LEU A 437 34.70 -7.73 -3.21
C LEU A 437 33.48 -6.84 -2.90
N GLY A 438 32.60 -6.64 -3.89
CA GLY A 438 31.33 -5.93 -3.72
C GLY A 438 30.40 -6.60 -2.72
N VAL A 439 30.26 -7.92 -2.77
CA VAL A 439 29.43 -8.68 -1.83
C VAL A 439 29.99 -8.61 -0.40
N GLN A 440 31.30 -8.74 -0.24
CA GLN A 440 31.96 -8.58 1.06
C GLN A 440 31.76 -7.16 1.63
N THR A 441 31.86 -6.13 0.77
CA THR A 441 31.68 -4.74 1.19
C THR A 441 30.21 -4.42 1.48
N ASN A 442 29.28 -4.96 0.69
CA ASN A 442 27.85 -4.89 0.96
C ASN A 442 27.52 -5.49 2.33
N ASN A 443 28.15 -6.62 2.70
CA ASN A 443 27.96 -7.22 4.02
C ASN A 443 28.28 -6.23 5.16
N LYS A 444 29.34 -5.42 5.01
CA LYS A 444 29.67 -4.35 5.97
C LYS A 444 28.58 -3.27 6.05
N VAL A 445 27.86 -2.97 4.96
CA VAL A 445 26.69 -2.07 5.00
C VAL A 445 25.62 -2.61 5.95
N LEU A 446 25.33 -3.92 5.90
CA LEU A 446 24.38 -4.55 6.82
C LEU A 446 24.93 -4.61 8.25
N GLY A 447 26.22 -4.87 8.41
CA GLY A 447 26.87 -4.88 9.73
C GLY A 447 26.82 -3.51 10.39
N PHE A 448 26.98 -2.44 9.59
CA PHE A 448 26.86 -1.06 10.04
C PHE A 448 25.43 -0.66 10.36
N PHE A 449 24.47 -1.03 9.50
CA PHE A 449 23.05 -0.86 9.81
C PHE A 449 22.65 -1.58 11.11
N LYS A 450 23.11 -2.83 11.31
CA LYS A 450 22.88 -3.60 12.53
C LYS A 450 23.53 -2.96 13.75
N TYR A 451 24.75 -2.44 13.61
CA TYR A 451 25.45 -1.72 14.68
C TYR A 451 24.72 -0.45 15.10
N LEU A 452 24.18 0.32 14.15
CA LEU A 452 23.35 1.49 14.45
C LEU A 452 21.96 1.14 15.02
N LEU A 453 21.50 -0.10 14.88
CA LEU A 453 20.18 -0.54 15.36
C LEU A 453 20.25 -1.22 16.74
N ASP A 454 21.39 -1.85 17.07
CA ASP A 454 21.57 -2.66 18.26
C ASP A 454 22.45 -1.94 19.29
N PHE A 455 21.79 -1.27 20.22
CA PHE A 455 22.41 -0.37 21.19
C PHE A 455 23.01 -1.10 22.42
N THR A 456 22.82 -2.42 22.53
CA THR A 456 23.38 -3.22 23.64
C THR A 456 24.91 -3.20 23.69
N ILE A 457 25.57 -2.95 22.55
CA ILE A 457 27.03 -2.92 22.38
C ILE A 457 27.60 -1.49 22.44
N ILE A 458 26.74 -0.48 22.36
CA ILE A 458 27.13 0.94 22.32
C ILE A 458 27.54 1.46 23.71
N ASN A 459 27.02 0.86 24.79
CA ASN A 459 27.44 1.17 26.16
C ASN A 459 28.91 0.82 26.45
N GLU A 460 29.57 -0.01 25.63
CA GLU A 460 30.92 -0.49 25.91
C GLU A 460 32.05 0.49 25.55
N ARG A 461 31.83 1.60 24.81
CA ARG A 461 32.94 2.51 24.41
C ARG A 461 32.54 3.99 24.32
N LYS A 462 32.09 4.54 25.44
CA LYS A 462 31.41 5.85 25.59
C LYS A 462 32.19 7.13 25.22
N ALA A 463 33.50 7.11 24.94
CA ALA A 463 34.28 8.36 24.78
C ALA A 463 35.09 8.51 23.47
N VAL A 464 35.32 7.44 22.70
CA VAL A 464 36.29 7.47 21.58
C VAL A 464 35.65 7.85 20.24
N GLU A 465 34.32 7.74 20.12
CA GLU A 465 33.62 7.74 18.82
C GLU A 465 32.74 8.98 18.58
N VAL A 466 32.75 9.98 19.47
CA VAL A 466 31.96 11.23 19.33
C VAL A 466 32.21 11.92 17.99
N HIS A 467 33.44 11.85 17.46
CA HIS A 467 33.81 12.41 16.16
C HIS A 467 33.12 11.73 14.95
N LEU A 468 32.57 10.52 15.11
CA LEU A 468 31.85 9.79 14.06
C LEU A 468 30.34 9.99 14.10
N TRP A 469 29.81 10.60 15.16
CA TRP A 469 28.37 10.73 15.38
C TRP A 469 27.66 11.52 14.27
N GLN A 470 28.32 12.53 13.70
CA GLN A 470 27.78 13.24 12.54
C GLN A 470 27.57 12.32 11.35
N ASP A 471 28.57 11.50 11.01
CA ASP A 471 28.48 10.51 9.94
C ASP A 471 27.44 9.43 10.27
N TYR A 472 27.39 8.97 11.52
CA TYR A 472 26.42 7.96 11.97
C TYR A 472 24.99 8.47 11.77
N LEU A 473 24.70 9.71 12.13
CA LEU A 473 23.38 10.33 11.94
C LEU A 473 23.04 10.51 10.46
N VAL A 474 24.00 10.86 9.61
CA VAL A 474 23.78 10.95 8.15
C VAL A 474 23.43 9.59 7.55
N PHE A 475 24.15 8.53 7.93
CA PHE A 475 23.85 7.18 7.45
C PHE A 475 22.59 6.60 8.07
N ALA A 476 22.32 6.87 9.36
CA ALA A 476 21.06 6.52 10.01
C ALA A 476 19.87 7.18 9.31
N THR A 477 20.03 8.42 8.85
CA THR A 477 19.04 9.13 8.02
C THR A 477 18.85 8.42 6.68
N LEU A 478 19.94 8.02 6.01
CA LEU A 478 19.87 7.25 4.77
C LEU A 478 19.16 5.89 4.95
N PHE A 479 19.33 5.25 6.11
CA PHE A 479 18.70 3.98 6.46
C PHE A 479 17.27 4.11 6.99
N GLY A 480 16.81 5.33 7.32
CA GLY A 480 15.49 5.56 7.90
C GLY A 480 15.37 5.18 9.38
N ILE A 481 16.47 5.33 10.16
CA ILE A 481 16.52 5.04 11.60
C ILE A 481 17.13 6.20 12.43
N ALA A 482 17.22 7.41 11.86
CA ALA A 482 17.87 8.55 12.50
C ALA A 482 17.28 8.92 13.86
N ASP A 483 15.96 8.89 14.04
CA ASP A 483 15.31 9.25 15.31
C ASP A 483 15.73 8.31 16.45
N LYS A 484 15.84 7.00 16.15
CA LYS A 484 16.30 5.98 17.10
C LYS A 484 17.76 6.22 17.46
N VAL A 485 18.62 6.37 16.45
CA VAL A 485 20.06 6.59 16.66
C VAL A 485 20.31 7.90 17.43
N ALA A 486 19.63 8.99 17.08
CA ALA A 486 19.79 10.28 17.75
C ALA A 486 19.41 10.20 19.23
N LYS A 487 18.29 9.54 19.55
CA LYS A 487 17.85 9.34 20.93
C LYS A 487 18.90 8.59 21.74
N GLU A 488 19.43 7.51 21.17
CA GLU A 488 20.41 6.66 21.85
C GLU A 488 21.75 7.40 22.03
N LEU A 489 22.21 8.17 21.04
CA LEU A 489 23.41 9.00 21.18
C LEU A 489 23.24 10.07 22.29
N LYS A 490 22.06 10.70 22.35
CA LYS A 490 21.70 11.64 23.42
C LYS A 490 21.68 10.96 24.79
N ASP A 491 21.13 9.75 24.89
CA ASP A 491 21.06 9.01 26.16
C ASP A 491 22.45 8.56 26.65
N ILE A 492 23.44 8.42 25.76
CA ILE A 492 24.83 8.12 26.11
C ILE A 492 25.53 9.34 26.71
N ASP A 493 25.51 10.46 25.99
CA ASP A 493 26.14 11.72 26.41
C ASP A 493 25.38 12.91 25.80
N PRO A 494 24.46 13.52 26.57
CA PRO A 494 23.66 14.64 26.09
C PRO A 494 24.51 15.86 25.72
N ILE A 495 25.60 16.13 26.45
CA ILE A 495 26.44 17.31 26.22
C ILE A 495 27.22 17.13 24.93
N ALA A 496 27.90 15.99 24.77
CA ALA A 496 28.61 15.68 23.55
C ALA A 496 27.67 15.61 22.35
N PHE A 497 26.44 15.11 22.53
CA PHE A 497 25.44 15.08 21.46
C PHE A 497 25.11 16.48 20.96
N GLU A 498 24.75 17.39 21.87
CA GLU A 498 24.41 18.78 21.53
C GLU A 498 25.62 19.53 20.94
N GLU A 499 26.84 19.30 21.44
CA GLU A 499 28.07 19.85 20.84
C GLU A 499 28.30 19.34 19.41
N VAL A 500 28.05 18.06 19.16
CA VAL A 500 28.24 17.42 17.85
C VAL A 500 27.21 17.89 16.84
N VAL A 501 25.93 17.94 17.21
CA VAL A 501 24.85 18.31 16.28
C VAL A 501 24.60 19.81 16.24
N ASN A 502 25.10 20.55 17.23
CA ASN A 502 24.94 22.00 17.42
C ASN A 502 23.48 22.45 17.58
N TYR A 503 22.64 21.58 18.15
CA TYR A 503 21.24 21.83 18.49
C TYR A 503 20.86 21.05 19.74
N ASP A 504 19.90 21.57 20.51
CA ASP A 504 19.21 20.75 21.49
C ASP A 504 18.47 19.58 20.81
N PHE A 505 18.20 18.53 21.58
CA PHE A 505 17.61 17.30 21.04
C PHE A 505 16.26 17.52 20.34
N ASP A 506 15.38 18.35 20.91
CA ASP A 506 14.03 18.57 20.36
C ASP A 506 14.10 19.33 19.03
N THR A 507 14.97 20.35 18.96
CA THR A 507 15.27 21.06 17.71
C THR A 507 15.89 20.12 16.68
N PHE A 508 16.81 19.24 17.07
CA PHE A 508 17.41 18.27 16.17
C PHE A 508 16.38 17.27 15.60
N THR A 509 15.50 16.72 16.42
CA THR A 509 14.39 15.86 15.97
C THR A 509 13.46 16.61 15.02
N THR A 510 13.16 17.88 15.30
CA THR A 510 12.36 18.72 14.38
C THR A 510 13.06 18.93 13.04
N ILE A 511 14.39 19.11 13.04
CA ILE A 511 15.20 19.19 11.82
C ILE A 511 15.12 17.88 11.03
N LEU A 512 15.25 16.72 11.67
CA LEU A 512 15.10 15.42 11.01
C LEU A 512 13.73 15.28 10.34
N HIS A 513 12.64 15.62 11.04
CA HIS A 513 11.30 15.63 10.44
C HIS A 513 11.19 16.57 9.24
N GLN A 514 11.78 17.77 9.31
CA GLN A 514 11.78 18.71 8.21
C GLN A 514 12.56 18.19 7.00
N THR A 515 13.74 17.60 7.20
CA THR A 515 14.50 16.96 6.11
C THR A 515 13.73 15.82 5.45
N ASN A 516 12.99 15.04 6.24
CA ASN A 516 12.12 13.98 5.74
C ASN A 516 10.93 14.52 4.94
N SER A 517 10.32 15.63 5.38
CA SER A 517 9.26 16.33 4.63
C SER A 517 9.75 16.82 3.26
N LEU A 518 10.96 17.38 3.21
CA LEU A 518 11.65 17.79 1.97
C LEU A 518 11.90 16.60 1.05
N SER A 519 12.43 15.50 1.58
CA SER A 519 12.61 14.25 0.84
C SER A 519 11.28 13.71 0.29
N ASN A 520 10.21 13.72 1.10
CA ASN A 520 8.88 13.30 0.67
C ASN A 520 8.34 14.14 -0.49
N ALA A 521 8.66 15.44 -0.54
CA ALA A 521 8.30 16.28 -1.68
C ALA A 521 9.00 15.85 -2.97
N ILE A 522 10.23 15.35 -2.90
CA ILE A 522 10.91 14.73 -4.04
C ILE A 522 10.19 13.44 -4.42
N THR A 523 9.95 12.55 -3.45
CA THR A 523 9.28 11.26 -3.67
C THR A 523 7.95 11.40 -4.41
N ARG A 524 7.11 12.37 -4.02
CA ARG A 524 5.81 12.63 -4.66
C ARG A 524 5.91 13.12 -6.10
N ASN A 525 7.03 13.75 -6.49
CA ASN A 525 7.14 14.51 -7.73
C ASN A 525 8.17 13.97 -8.73
N SER A 526 9.01 13.02 -8.31
CA SER A 526 10.02 12.38 -9.16
C SER A 526 9.53 11.07 -9.81
N TYR A 527 8.23 10.78 -9.75
CA TYR A 527 7.62 9.61 -10.37
C TYR A 527 7.15 9.94 -11.79
N GLU A 528 7.65 9.20 -12.77
CA GLU A 528 7.32 9.30 -14.18
C GLU A 528 6.50 8.04 -14.54
N PRO A 529 5.17 8.13 -14.76
CA PRO A 529 4.41 6.99 -15.23
C PRO A 529 4.82 6.65 -16.66
N PRO A 530 4.85 5.36 -17.06
CA PRO A 530 4.91 5.00 -18.46
C PRO A 530 3.71 5.63 -19.17
N THR A 531 3.97 6.35 -20.26
CA THR A 531 2.94 6.93 -21.13
C THR A 531 2.09 5.84 -21.78
N SER A 532 0.92 5.57 -21.20
CA SER A 532 -0.22 4.97 -21.90
C SER A 532 -1.54 5.44 -21.27
N SER A 533 -2.21 6.34 -21.98
CA SER A 533 -3.66 6.63 -21.96
C SER A 533 -4.39 6.80 -20.62
N GLY A 534 -4.72 8.05 -20.30
CA GLY A 534 -6.03 8.46 -19.75
C GLY A 534 -6.30 8.13 -18.27
N GLY A 535 -5.99 9.08 -17.38
CA GLY A 535 -6.45 9.07 -16.00
C GLY A 535 -5.52 9.90 -15.11
N SER A 536 -6.01 11.04 -14.60
CA SER A 536 -5.25 11.88 -13.68
C SER A 536 -5.22 11.19 -12.31
N TYR A 537 -4.10 10.57 -11.92
CA TYR A 537 -3.92 10.03 -10.56
C TYR A 537 -2.83 10.79 -9.78
N SER A 538 -3.23 11.37 -8.66
CA SER A 538 -2.37 12.07 -7.73
C SER A 538 -1.65 11.10 -6.79
N GLY A 539 -0.32 10.97 -6.98
CA GLY A 539 0.61 11.37 -5.91
C GLY A 539 0.88 10.44 -4.73
N THR A 540 0.74 9.12 -4.82
CA THR A 540 1.41 8.10 -4.00
C THR A 540 1.35 6.77 -4.75
N SER A 541 2.39 5.92 -4.75
CA SER A 541 2.27 4.62 -5.43
C SER A 541 1.29 3.75 -4.65
N SER A 542 0.37 3.08 -5.35
CA SER A 542 -0.57 2.12 -4.76
C SER A 542 0.16 1.04 -3.95
N TRP A 543 1.38 0.66 -4.40
CA TRP A 543 2.30 -0.19 -3.64
C TRP A 543 2.62 0.30 -2.21
N SER A 544 2.75 1.63 -2.00
CA SER A 544 3.14 2.22 -0.71
C SER A 544 1.98 2.48 0.24
N GLY A 545 0.75 2.12 -0.15
CA GLY A 545 -0.44 2.28 0.66
C GLY A 545 -1.00 3.70 0.69
N GLY A 546 -0.62 4.59 -0.21
CA GLY A 546 -1.21 5.94 -0.27
C GLY A 546 -2.51 6.03 -1.07
N GLY A 547 -3.03 4.88 -1.51
CA GLY A 547 -4.11 4.81 -2.50
C GLY A 547 -3.62 4.93 -3.95
N GLY A 548 -4.45 4.52 -4.89
CA GLY A 548 -4.14 4.50 -6.34
C GLY A 548 -4.83 3.34 -7.06
N SER A 549 -4.17 2.78 -8.08
CA SER A 549 -4.68 1.61 -8.81
C SER A 549 -4.80 0.36 -7.93
N SER A 550 -5.84 -0.44 -8.15
CA SER A 550 -6.00 -1.75 -7.53
C SER A 550 -5.23 -2.82 -8.31
N SER A 551 -4.80 -3.87 -7.60
CA SER A 551 -4.21 -5.05 -8.23
C SER A 551 -5.29 -6.07 -8.58
N PHE A 552 -5.26 -6.67 -9.77
CA PHE A 552 -6.18 -7.77 -10.11
C PHE A 552 -5.86 -9.06 -9.32
N GLY A 553 -4.60 -9.28 -8.94
CA GLY A 553 -4.15 -10.41 -8.13
C GLY A 553 -3.86 -10.05 -6.67
N GLY A 554 -3.57 -11.05 -5.85
CA GLY A 554 -3.22 -10.90 -4.43
C GLY A 554 -4.42 -10.77 -3.50
N GLY A 555 -4.24 -10.02 -2.42
CA GLY A 555 -5.21 -9.81 -1.35
C GLY A 555 -5.23 -10.89 -0.27
N GLY A 556 -4.42 -11.96 -0.37
CA GLY A 556 -4.48 -13.15 0.51
C GLY A 556 -4.36 -12.86 2.01
N GLY A 557 -5.02 -13.67 2.84
CA GLY A 557 -5.06 -13.51 4.31
C GLY A 557 -6.25 -12.71 4.86
N PHE A 558 -7.13 -12.25 3.97
CA PHE A 558 -8.38 -11.55 4.30
C PHE A 558 -9.41 -12.41 5.03
N SER A 559 -10.28 -11.76 5.80
CA SER A 559 -11.51 -12.36 6.36
C SER A 559 -12.75 -11.97 5.54
N GLY A 560 -13.89 -12.58 5.85
CA GLY A 560 -15.16 -12.35 5.12
C GLY A 560 -15.22 -12.97 3.73
N GLY A 561 -14.16 -13.69 3.36
CA GLY A 561 -13.94 -14.26 2.04
C GLY A 561 -14.74 -15.50 1.72
N GLY A 562 -15.45 -15.48 0.59
CA GLY A 562 -16.16 -16.62 0.01
C GLY A 562 -16.13 -16.62 -1.52
N SER A 563 -16.92 -17.47 -2.15
CA SER A 563 -17.14 -17.46 -3.60
C SER A 563 -18.63 -17.68 -3.86
N GLY A 564 -19.18 -16.97 -4.84
CA GLY A 564 -20.61 -16.97 -5.10
C GLY A 564 -21.36 -15.86 -4.37
N GLY A 565 -22.68 -15.88 -4.56
CA GLY A 565 -23.59 -14.82 -4.17
C GLY A 565 -24.45 -14.38 -5.35
N GLY A 566 -25.61 -13.83 -5.07
CA GLY A 566 -26.59 -13.45 -6.07
C GLY A 566 -27.82 -14.34 -6.08
N SER A 567 -28.47 -14.50 -7.23
CA SER A 567 -29.72 -15.26 -7.27
C SER A 567 -29.50 -16.77 -7.09
N ARG A 568 -30.31 -17.39 -6.22
CA ARG A 568 -30.34 -18.84 -5.96
C ARG A 568 -31.75 -19.42 -5.98
#